data_AF-A0A8T6YAE4-F1
#
_entry.id   AF-A0A8T6YAE4-F1
#
_cell.length_a   1.000
_cell.length_b   1.000
_cell.length_c   1.000
_cell.angle_alpha   90.00
_cell.angle_beta   90.00
_cell.angle_gamma   90.00
#
_symmetry.space_group_name_H-M   'P 1'
#
loop_
_entity.id
_entity.type
_entity.pdbx_description
1 polymer ?
#
loop_
_entity_poly.entity_id
_entity_poly.type
_entity_poly.pdbx_seq_one_letter_code
_entity_poly.pdbx_strand_id
1 'polypeptide(L)'
;MNEVDLSPLKGLKFKCLEGCGFCCTFQPALKKAEYKFYQNNIRTKNGVVLGCIKDPTSTERRSFSLKKGDIGSCIFLEGKKCKIYDIRPRICREFPIYISFNWRIQLDVNMSCRGLWQGEKNRDVYSMGTELLSTLPINLKRENLYKFGKVYSNLLKDFNDYIPPLKLREKLLEYIKNMNIELSQDYENAKEHLKIHLDREKFFDLPSYVTKDLRWDFFKFKTDSIQRIQMNEKGDLGIIKSIDFSEIVIRSISPNAQNLIRDYLKRVVERDKFICHQYFISKNISQPLISSAFTYLKSLLDLFIMELNMLAAFDNLEIDEELVKEGIILMDGSLVATLY
;
A
#
# COMPACT_ATOMS: atom_id res chain seq x y z
N MET A 1 -20.10 -8.67 18.12
CA MET A 1 -18.91 -7.98 17.57
C MET A 1 -19.34 -7.23 16.31
N ASN A 2 -19.73 -5.96 16.45
CA ASN A 2 -20.23 -5.07 15.38
C ASN A 2 -19.32 -3.84 15.19
N GLU A 3 -18.08 -3.90 15.67
CA GLU A 3 -17.26 -2.70 15.77
C GLU A 3 -16.78 -2.27 14.38
N VAL A 4 -16.96 -0.99 14.07
CA VAL A 4 -16.40 -0.34 12.90
C VAL A 4 -15.42 0.71 13.38
N ASP A 5 -14.20 0.67 12.87
CA ASP A 5 -13.16 1.64 13.17
C ASP A 5 -12.92 2.57 11.98
N LEU A 6 -13.16 3.86 12.20
CA LEU A 6 -12.92 4.97 11.27
C LEU A 6 -11.79 5.89 11.75
N SER A 7 -11.14 5.57 12.89
CA SER A 7 -10.09 6.41 13.46
C SER A 7 -8.91 6.68 12.51
N PRO A 8 -8.47 5.76 11.62
CA PRO A 8 -7.39 6.04 10.67
C PRO A 8 -7.69 7.19 9.70
N LEU A 9 -8.98 7.47 9.47
CA LEU A 9 -9.42 8.51 8.54
C LEU A 9 -9.45 9.92 9.16
N LYS A 10 -9.35 10.02 10.49
CA LYS A 10 -9.54 11.30 11.20
C LYS A 10 -8.45 12.32 10.84
N GLY A 11 -8.87 13.56 10.62
CA GLY A 11 -7.98 14.67 10.30
C GLY A 11 -7.42 14.66 8.87
N LEU A 12 -7.63 13.58 8.11
CA LEU A 12 -7.15 13.48 6.74
C LEU A 12 -8.08 14.20 5.78
N LYS A 13 -7.47 14.81 4.76
CA LYS A 13 -8.16 15.50 3.69
C LYS A 13 -7.74 14.93 2.34
N PHE A 14 -8.68 14.85 1.40
CA PHE A 14 -8.44 14.27 0.08
C PHE A 14 -8.95 15.15 -1.05
N LYS A 15 -8.14 15.28 -2.09
CA LYS A 15 -8.54 15.82 -3.39
C LYS A 15 -8.00 14.95 -4.52
N CYS A 16 -8.89 14.49 -5.38
CA CYS A 16 -8.49 13.81 -6.61
C CYS A 16 -7.79 14.82 -7.52
N LEU A 17 -6.55 14.52 -7.90
CA LEU A 17 -5.75 15.40 -8.76
C LEU A 17 -6.07 15.14 -10.22
N GLU A 18 -6.50 16.18 -10.94
CA GLU A 18 -6.70 16.10 -12.38
C GLU A 18 -5.37 15.80 -13.09
N GLY A 19 -5.40 14.93 -14.10
CA GLY A 19 -4.19 14.51 -14.79
C GLY A 19 -3.34 13.48 -14.03
N CYS A 20 -3.74 13.05 -12.83
CA CYS A 20 -2.95 12.10 -12.04
C CYS A 20 -3.04 10.66 -12.60
N GLY A 21 -4.24 10.08 -12.62
CA GLY A 21 -4.48 8.70 -13.09
C GLY A 21 -3.72 7.59 -12.35
N PHE A 22 -2.97 7.89 -11.29
CA PHE A 22 -2.12 6.90 -10.59
C PHE A 22 -2.93 5.75 -9.99
N CYS A 23 -4.17 5.98 -9.54
CA CYS A 23 -5.04 4.90 -9.07
C CYS A 23 -5.32 3.82 -10.14
N CYS A 24 -5.08 4.11 -11.42
CA CYS A 24 -5.24 3.18 -12.53
C CYS A 24 -3.97 2.38 -12.86
N THR A 25 -2.86 2.59 -12.14
CA THR A 25 -1.66 1.73 -12.22
C THR A 25 -1.80 0.52 -11.29
N PHE A 26 -2.55 0.65 -10.20
CA PHE A 26 -2.92 -0.46 -9.33
C PHE A 26 -3.81 -1.47 -10.05
N GLN A 27 -3.77 -2.72 -9.60
CA GLN A 27 -4.57 -3.80 -10.16
C GLN A 27 -5.90 -3.95 -9.40
N PRO A 28 -7.03 -3.45 -9.92
CA PRO A 28 -8.33 -3.70 -9.30
C PRO A 28 -8.80 -5.12 -9.63
N ALA A 29 -8.66 -6.04 -8.68
CA ALA A 29 -9.23 -7.37 -8.79
C ALA A 29 -10.77 -7.30 -8.69
N LEU A 30 -11.47 -7.70 -9.76
CA LEU A 30 -12.93 -7.77 -9.76
C LEU A 30 -13.44 -9.01 -9.04
N LYS A 31 -14.50 -8.86 -8.23
CA LYS A 31 -15.27 -10.01 -7.72
C LYS A 31 -16.14 -10.61 -8.81
N LYS A 32 -16.50 -11.89 -8.67
CA LYS A 32 -17.34 -12.64 -9.64
C LYS A 32 -18.62 -11.91 -10.06
N ALA A 33 -19.31 -11.22 -9.13
CA ALA A 33 -20.52 -10.46 -9.43
C ALA A 33 -20.24 -9.19 -10.25
N GLU A 34 -19.20 -8.43 -9.89
CA GLU A 34 -18.76 -7.24 -10.63
C GLU A 34 -18.26 -7.63 -12.03
N TYR A 35 -17.54 -8.74 -12.13
CA TYR A 35 -17.14 -9.30 -13.41
C TYR A 35 -18.34 -9.55 -14.33
N LYS A 36 -19.38 -10.25 -13.84
CA LYS A 36 -20.59 -10.51 -14.64
C LYS A 36 -21.24 -9.21 -15.12
N PHE A 37 -21.27 -8.19 -14.27
CA PHE A 37 -21.76 -6.87 -14.66
C PHE A 37 -20.92 -6.29 -15.81
N TYR A 38 -19.59 -6.26 -15.70
CA TYR A 38 -18.73 -5.69 -16.75
C TYR A 38 -18.74 -6.51 -18.03
N GLN A 39 -18.77 -7.84 -17.94
CA GLN A 39 -18.87 -8.73 -19.10
C GLN A 39 -20.14 -8.47 -19.93
N ASN A 40 -21.26 -8.20 -19.25
CA ASN A 40 -22.55 -8.01 -19.91
C ASN A 40 -22.78 -6.56 -20.39
N ASN A 41 -22.23 -5.56 -19.70
CA ASN A 41 -22.54 -4.15 -19.95
C ASN A 41 -21.45 -3.39 -20.68
N ILE A 42 -20.20 -3.86 -20.62
CA ILE A 42 -19.10 -3.28 -21.39
C ILE A 42 -18.84 -4.20 -22.57
N ARG A 43 -19.43 -3.84 -23.72
CA ARG A 43 -19.16 -4.50 -25.02
C ARG A 43 -17.64 -4.61 -25.20
N THR A 44 -17.16 -5.84 -25.31
CA THR A 44 -15.76 -6.27 -25.51
C THR A 44 -15.20 -5.88 -26.89
N LYS A 45 -15.44 -4.64 -27.35
CA LYS A 45 -15.05 -4.17 -28.69
C LYS A 45 -13.53 -4.23 -28.95
N ASN A 46 -12.71 -4.34 -27.91
CA ASN A 46 -11.25 -4.30 -28.03
C ASN A 46 -10.54 -5.55 -27.44
N GLY A 47 -11.20 -6.71 -27.35
CA GLY A 47 -10.51 -7.94 -26.94
C GLY A 47 -9.90 -7.87 -25.53
N VAL A 48 -10.61 -7.25 -24.59
CA VAL A 48 -10.18 -7.17 -23.18
C VAL A 48 -9.97 -8.58 -22.63
N VAL A 49 -8.70 -8.97 -22.51
CA VAL A 49 -8.33 -10.18 -21.78
C VAL A 49 -8.45 -9.84 -20.30
N LEU A 50 -9.59 -10.22 -19.74
CA LEU A 50 -9.77 -10.27 -18.30
C LEU A 50 -8.84 -11.38 -17.79
N GLY A 51 -7.63 -10.99 -17.35
CA GLY A 51 -6.62 -11.92 -16.85
C GLY A 51 -7.09 -12.55 -15.54
N CYS A 52 -7.14 -13.87 -15.47
CA CYS A 52 -7.58 -14.59 -14.27
C CYS A 52 -6.44 -14.69 -13.26
N ILE A 53 -6.55 -14.01 -12.12
CA ILE A 53 -5.69 -14.27 -10.96
C ILE A 53 -6.35 -15.38 -10.14
N LYS A 54 -5.61 -16.45 -9.87
CA LYS A 54 -6.00 -17.43 -8.86
C LYS A 54 -5.75 -16.80 -7.50
N ASP A 55 -6.79 -16.63 -6.69
CA ASP A 55 -6.65 -16.26 -5.27
C ASP A 55 -6.09 -17.48 -4.51
N PRO A 56 -4.85 -17.43 -3.99
CA PRO A 56 -4.26 -18.57 -3.28
C PRO A 56 -4.97 -18.86 -1.96
N THR A 57 -5.79 -17.94 -1.43
CA THR A 57 -6.53 -18.08 -0.18
C THR A 57 -7.96 -18.59 -0.38
N SER A 58 -8.38 -18.79 -1.63
CA SER A 58 -9.75 -19.19 -1.97
C SER A 58 -9.78 -20.16 -3.14
N THR A 59 -10.27 -21.36 -2.87
CA THR A 59 -10.53 -22.42 -3.86
C THR A 59 -11.51 -22.03 -4.97
N GLU A 60 -12.19 -20.87 -4.88
CA GLU A 60 -13.26 -20.46 -5.81
C GLU A 60 -13.16 -19.02 -6.35
N ARG A 61 -12.16 -18.21 -5.94
CA ARG A 61 -12.05 -16.83 -6.42
C ARG A 61 -11.06 -16.72 -7.58
N ARG A 62 -11.62 -16.74 -8.79
CA ARG A 62 -10.97 -16.17 -9.98
C ARG A 62 -11.29 -14.68 -9.99
N SER A 63 -10.28 -13.84 -9.82
CA SER A 63 -10.42 -12.39 -10.04
C SER A 63 -9.88 -12.02 -11.41
N PHE A 64 -10.43 -10.96 -11.99
CA PHE A 64 -10.11 -10.54 -13.34
C PHE A 64 -9.39 -9.19 -13.34
N SER A 65 -8.25 -9.12 -14.03
CA SER A 65 -7.44 -7.91 -14.18
C SER A 65 -7.97 -6.99 -15.29
N LEU A 66 -7.83 -5.68 -15.08
CA LEU A 66 -8.23 -4.64 -16.04
C LEU A 66 -7.00 -3.93 -16.66
N LYS A 67 -5.85 -4.58 -16.83
CA LYS A 67 -4.61 -3.93 -17.34
C LYS A 67 -4.44 -4.03 -18.86
N LYS A 68 -3.76 -3.04 -19.45
CA LYS A 68 -3.28 -3.06 -20.84
C LYS A 68 -2.02 -3.93 -20.91
N GLY A 69 -2.12 -5.12 -21.48
CA GLY A 69 -1.01 -6.08 -21.50
C GLY A 69 -0.58 -6.51 -20.09
N ASP A 70 0.68 -6.93 -19.94
CA ASP A 70 1.20 -7.48 -18.68
C ASP A 70 1.72 -6.41 -17.70
N ILE A 71 2.07 -5.23 -18.20
CA ILE A 71 2.74 -4.16 -17.44
C ILE A 71 2.00 -2.83 -17.45
N GLY A 72 0.97 -2.67 -18.27
CA GLY A 72 0.36 -1.36 -18.53
C GLY A 72 -0.68 -0.92 -17.50
N SER A 73 -1.13 0.33 -17.69
CA SER A 73 -2.22 0.93 -16.92
C SER A 73 -3.58 0.28 -17.20
N CYS A 74 -4.62 0.68 -16.47
CA CYS A 74 -5.98 0.21 -16.69
C CYS A 74 -6.45 0.38 -18.15
N ILE A 75 -7.14 -0.62 -18.71
CA ILE A 75 -7.70 -0.59 -20.07
C ILE A 75 -8.69 0.56 -20.31
N PHE A 76 -9.29 1.10 -19.24
CA PHE A 76 -10.24 2.20 -19.30
C PHE A 76 -9.58 3.57 -19.08
N LEU A 77 -8.26 3.62 -18.96
CA LEU A 77 -7.52 4.86 -18.77
C LEU A 77 -7.15 5.47 -20.12
N GLU A 78 -7.57 6.72 -20.33
CA GLU A 78 -7.23 7.49 -21.52
C GLU A 78 -7.22 8.99 -21.18
N GLY A 79 -6.12 9.66 -21.49
CA GLY A 79 -5.87 11.07 -21.16
C GLY A 79 -5.80 11.31 -19.64
N LYS A 80 -5.16 10.40 -18.90
CA LYS A 80 -5.10 10.34 -17.43
C LYS A 80 -6.48 10.34 -16.74
N LYS A 81 -7.55 10.04 -17.48
CA LYS A 81 -8.94 10.03 -16.98
C LYS A 81 -9.56 8.66 -17.17
N CYS A 82 -10.29 8.19 -16.15
CA CYS A 82 -11.01 6.93 -16.22
C CYS A 82 -12.28 7.11 -17.07
N LYS A 83 -12.39 6.36 -18.17
CA LYS A 83 -13.51 6.46 -19.13
C LYS A 83 -14.81 5.82 -18.66
N ILE A 84 -14.76 5.06 -17.58
CA ILE A 84 -15.92 4.41 -16.96
C ILE A 84 -16.21 4.97 -15.56
N TYR A 85 -15.91 6.26 -15.33
CA TYR A 85 -15.87 6.88 -13.99
C TYR A 85 -17.12 6.58 -13.14
N ASP A 86 -18.31 6.68 -13.72
CA ASP A 86 -19.59 6.51 -13.01
C ASP A 86 -19.91 5.05 -12.68
N ILE A 87 -19.39 4.13 -13.48
CA ILE A 87 -19.60 2.68 -13.31
C ILE A 87 -18.33 1.97 -12.88
N ARG A 88 -17.34 2.67 -12.29
CA ARG A 88 -16.07 2.10 -11.81
C ARG A 88 -16.28 0.93 -10.86
N PRO A 89 -15.37 -0.06 -10.80
CA PRO A 89 -15.48 -1.15 -9.82
C PRO A 89 -15.49 -0.62 -8.40
N ARG A 90 -16.04 -1.40 -7.47
CA ARG A 90 -16.16 -0.99 -6.07
C ARG A 90 -14.82 -0.53 -5.50
N ILE A 91 -13.75 -1.32 -5.69
CA ILE A 91 -12.40 -0.98 -5.22
C ILE A 91 -11.86 0.35 -5.81
N CYS A 92 -12.25 0.69 -7.04
CA CYS A 92 -11.87 1.95 -7.69
C CYS A 92 -12.71 3.15 -7.22
N ARG A 93 -13.94 2.92 -6.75
CA ARG A 93 -14.80 3.95 -6.13
C ARG A 93 -14.39 4.22 -4.69
N GLU A 94 -13.91 3.19 -4.00
CA GLU A 94 -13.43 3.24 -2.61
C GLU A 94 -12.14 4.07 -2.49
N PHE A 95 -11.26 4.04 -3.52
CA PHE A 95 -9.97 4.72 -3.50
C PHE A 95 -10.06 6.25 -3.18
N PRO A 96 -9.21 6.79 -2.28
CA PRO A 96 -8.05 6.14 -1.65
C PRO A 96 -8.38 5.37 -0.36
N ILE A 97 -9.65 5.22 0.01
CA ILE A 97 -10.07 4.48 1.20
C ILE A 97 -10.16 2.98 0.87
N TYR A 98 -9.74 2.14 1.80
CA TYR A 98 -9.93 0.70 1.74
C TYR A 98 -10.74 0.22 2.93
N ILE A 99 -11.61 -0.74 2.66
CA ILE A 99 -12.39 -1.41 3.70
C ILE A 99 -11.75 -2.77 3.97
N SER A 100 -11.31 -2.96 5.21
CA SER A 100 -10.72 -4.19 5.70
C SER A 100 -11.73 -4.92 6.58
N PHE A 101 -11.91 -6.21 6.33
CA PHE A 101 -12.70 -7.10 7.17
C PHE A 101 -11.72 -8.01 7.91
N ASN A 102 -11.49 -7.73 9.19
CA ASN A 102 -10.58 -8.47 10.07
C ASN A 102 -11.37 -8.95 11.30
N TRP A 103 -10.82 -8.82 12.52
CA TRP A 103 -11.59 -9.04 13.76
C TRP A 103 -12.69 -7.99 13.96
N ARG A 104 -12.62 -6.89 13.22
CA ARG A 104 -13.62 -5.83 13.07
C ARG A 104 -13.57 -5.26 11.66
N ILE A 105 -14.49 -4.36 11.31
CA ILE A 105 -14.40 -3.60 10.06
C ILE A 105 -13.53 -2.38 10.34
N GLN A 106 -12.49 -2.15 9.53
CA GLN A 106 -11.71 -0.92 9.60
C GLN A 106 -11.64 -0.28 8.22
N LEU A 107 -11.84 1.04 8.18
CA LEU A 107 -11.55 1.84 7.00
C LEU A 107 -10.22 2.55 7.21
N ASP A 108 -9.37 2.46 6.20
CA ASP A 108 -8.03 3.03 6.20
C ASP A 108 -7.69 3.62 4.84
N VAL A 109 -6.60 4.34 4.71
CA VAL A 109 -6.22 5.10 3.52
C VAL A 109 -4.96 4.56 2.86
N ASN A 110 -4.94 4.63 1.52
CA ASN A 110 -3.73 4.50 0.73
C ASN A 110 -2.94 5.82 0.73
N MET A 111 -1.89 5.90 1.55
CA MET A 111 -1.03 7.07 1.66
C MET A 111 -0.15 7.28 0.41
N SER A 112 -0.09 6.32 -0.53
CA SER A 112 0.49 6.55 -1.87
C SER A 112 -0.34 7.49 -2.74
N CYS A 113 -1.57 7.80 -2.33
CA CYS A 113 -2.36 8.79 -3.03
C CYS A 113 -1.83 10.20 -2.75
N ARG A 114 -1.14 10.81 -3.72
CA ARG A 114 -0.69 12.21 -3.67
C ARG A 114 -1.80 13.22 -3.36
N GLY A 115 -3.06 12.88 -3.67
CA GLY A 115 -4.24 13.67 -3.32
C GLY A 115 -4.51 13.82 -1.82
N LEU A 116 -3.91 12.98 -0.97
CA LEU A 116 -3.97 13.10 0.50
C LEU A 116 -2.98 14.13 1.07
N TRP A 117 -2.01 14.55 0.26
CA TRP A 117 -0.90 15.42 0.67
C TRP A 117 -1.02 16.84 0.12
N GLN A 118 -2.18 17.18 -0.45
CA GLN A 118 -2.43 18.49 -1.03
C GLN A 118 -3.00 19.45 0.02
N GLY A 119 -2.68 20.74 -0.09
CA GLY A 119 -3.25 21.81 0.74
C GLY A 119 -4.72 22.13 0.44
N GLU A 120 -5.20 23.23 1.04
CA GLU A 120 -6.60 23.68 1.22
C GLU A 120 -7.64 23.37 0.12
N LYS A 121 -8.91 23.24 0.56
CA LYS A 121 -10.13 22.89 -0.23
C LYS A 121 -10.27 21.41 -0.61
N ASN A 122 -9.94 20.53 0.33
CA ASN A 122 -10.04 19.08 0.16
C ASN A 122 -11.25 18.49 0.90
N ARG A 123 -11.80 17.37 0.40
CA ARG A 123 -12.88 16.63 1.05
C ARG A 123 -12.39 15.99 2.34
N ASP A 124 -13.26 15.93 3.34
CA ASP A 124 -12.99 15.24 4.60
C ASP A 124 -13.02 13.72 4.42
N VAL A 125 -11.91 13.05 4.69
CA VAL A 125 -11.77 11.60 4.43
C VAL A 125 -12.63 10.78 5.40
N TYR A 126 -12.80 11.25 6.63
CA TYR A 126 -13.69 10.59 7.61
C TYR A 126 -15.15 10.58 7.12
N SER A 127 -15.62 11.72 6.59
CA SER A 127 -16.95 11.85 5.99
C SER A 127 -17.11 10.92 4.79
N MET A 128 -16.11 10.91 3.88
CA MET A 128 -16.07 9.98 2.74
C MET A 128 -16.14 8.51 3.18
N GLY A 129 -15.43 8.13 4.25
CA GLY A 129 -15.47 6.78 4.80
C GLY A 129 -16.82 6.41 5.40
N THR A 130 -17.48 7.36 6.06
CA THR A 130 -18.83 7.17 6.61
C THR A 130 -19.86 6.94 5.49
N GLU A 131 -19.81 7.75 4.43
CA GLU A 131 -20.63 7.57 3.23
C GLU A 131 -20.39 6.18 2.63
N LEU A 132 -19.12 5.82 2.41
CA LEU A 132 -18.76 4.52 1.84
C LEU A 132 -19.30 3.34 2.68
N LEU A 133 -19.15 3.41 4.00
CA LEU A 133 -19.66 2.40 4.92
C LEU A 133 -21.19 2.27 4.84
N SER A 134 -21.91 3.36 4.59
CA SER A 134 -23.38 3.34 4.42
C SER A 134 -23.83 2.59 3.16
N THR A 135 -23.01 2.61 2.10
CA THR A 135 -23.32 1.91 0.83
C THR A 135 -23.07 0.39 0.87
N LEU A 136 -22.39 -0.10 1.91
CA LEU A 136 -22.06 -1.52 2.02
C LEU A 136 -23.29 -2.36 2.37
N PRO A 137 -23.60 -3.42 1.58
CA PRO A 137 -24.73 -4.31 1.88
C PRO A 137 -24.62 -4.94 3.27
N ILE A 138 -25.72 -4.95 4.02
CA ILE A 138 -25.78 -5.50 5.39
C ILE A 138 -25.33 -6.96 5.43
N ASN A 139 -25.79 -7.78 4.48
CA ASN A 139 -25.41 -9.19 4.40
C ASN A 139 -23.91 -9.37 4.19
N LEU A 140 -23.29 -8.52 3.35
CA LEU A 140 -21.85 -8.54 3.14
C LEU A 140 -21.09 -8.24 4.44
N LYS A 141 -21.55 -7.28 5.24
CA LYS A 141 -20.95 -6.98 6.55
C LYS A 141 -21.05 -8.19 7.48
N ARG A 142 -22.26 -8.77 7.62
CA ARG A 142 -22.52 -9.90 8.52
C ARG A 142 -21.73 -11.15 8.14
N GLU A 143 -21.73 -11.53 6.87
CA GLU A 143 -21.02 -12.72 6.38
C GLU A 143 -19.51 -12.60 6.58
N ASN A 144 -18.93 -11.44 6.24
CA ASN A 144 -17.49 -11.26 6.41
C ASN A 144 -17.12 -11.21 7.90
N LEU A 145 -17.88 -10.48 8.74
CA LEU A 145 -17.62 -10.46 10.18
C LEU A 145 -17.72 -11.85 10.82
N TYR A 146 -18.70 -12.67 10.42
CA TYR A 146 -18.80 -14.04 10.89
C TYR A 146 -17.59 -14.88 10.44
N LYS A 147 -17.24 -14.81 9.15
CA LYS A 147 -16.12 -15.58 8.59
C LYS A 147 -14.80 -15.20 9.26
N PHE A 148 -14.47 -13.91 9.33
CA PHE A 148 -13.22 -13.46 9.92
C PHE A 148 -13.22 -13.64 11.43
N GLY A 149 -14.33 -13.40 12.13
CA GLY A 149 -14.46 -13.71 13.55
C GLY A 149 -14.07 -15.15 13.89
N LYS A 150 -14.45 -16.12 13.04
CA LYS A 150 -14.03 -17.53 13.18
C LYS A 150 -12.52 -17.70 13.00
N VAL A 151 -11.91 -17.04 12.02
CA VAL A 151 -10.45 -17.07 11.81
C VAL A 151 -9.73 -16.57 13.06
N TYR A 152 -10.12 -15.42 13.62
CA TYR A 152 -9.48 -14.88 14.84
C TYR A 152 -9.71 -15.74 16.07
N SER A 153 -10.89 -16.33 16.22
CA SER A 153 -11.15 -17.25 17.34
C SER A 153 -10.25 -18.49 17.32
N ASN A 154 -9.79 -18.89 16.13
CA ASN A 154 -8.87 -20.01 15.98
C ASN A 154 -7.41 -19.63 16.25
N LEU A 155 -7.02 -18.35 16.11
CA LEU A 155 -5.65 -17.91 16.42
C LEU A 155 -5.24 -18.21 17.86
N LEU A 156 -6.19 -18.19 18.80
CA LEU A 156 -5.94 -18.59 20.20
C LEU A 156 -5.37 -20.01 20.33
N LYS A 157 -5.69 -20.91 19.40
CA LYS A 157 -5.21 -22.29 19.37
C LYS A 157 -3.89 -22.44 18.62
N ASP A 158 -3.58 -21.48 17.75
CA ASP A 158 -2.42 -21.53 16.85
C ASP A 158 -1.16 -20.95 17.50
N PHE A 159 -1.28 -20.19 18.59
CA PHE A 159 -0.16 -19.49 19.24
C PHE A 159 -0.10 -19.78 20.74
N ASN A 160 1.02 -20.33 21.20
CA ASN A 160 1.30 -20.50 22.64
C ASN A 160 1.50 -19.15 23.34
N ASP A 161 1.97 -18.13 22.61
CA ASP A 161 2.21 -16.77 23.07
C ASP A 161 1.18 -15.78 22.49
N TYR A 162 -0.07 -16.23 22.31
CA TYR A 162 -1.13 -15.40 21.75
C TYR A 162 -1.27 -14.07 22.49
N ILE A 163 -1.18 -12.97 21.74
CA ILE A 163 -1.48 -11.62 22.20
C ILE A 163 -2.74 -11.17 21.48
N PRO A 164 -3.79 -10.65 22.14
CA PRO A 164 -4.95 -10.08 21.45
C PRO A 164 -4.57 -8.93 20.49
N PRO A 165 -5.25 -8.76 19.34
CA PRO A 165 -4.85 -7.79 18.33
C PRO A 165 -4.65 -6.35 18.84
N LEU A 166 -5.56 -5.86 19.68
CA LEU A 166 -5.46 -4.51 20.26
C LEU A 166 -4.27 -4.39 21.23
N LYS A 167 -3.99 -5.43 22.01
CA LYS A 167 -2.84 -5.47 22.93
C LYS A 167 -1.51 -5.56 22.17
N LEU A 168 -1.48 -6.27 21.03
CA LEU A 168 -0.32 -6.30 20.16
C LEU A 168 -0.05 -4.91 19.55
N ARG A 169 -1.11 -4.23 19.07
CA ARG A 169 -1.01 -2.84 18.61
C ARG A 169 -0.45 -1.91 19.70
N GLU A 170 -0.98 -1.95 20.91
CA GLU A 170 -0.50 -1.12 22.03
C GLU A 170 1.00 -1.31 22.27
N LYS A 171 1.47 -2.57 22.29
CA LYS A 171 2.90 -2.88 22.45
C LYS A 171 3.75 -2.34 21.30
N LEU A 172 3.27 -2.44 20.07
CA LEU A 172 3.97 -1.91 18.89
C LEU A 172 4.02 -0.38 18.89
N LEU A 173 2.92 0.28 19.29
CA LEU A 173 2.89 1.74 19.44
C LEU A 173 3.87 2.21 20.52
N GLU A 174 3.97 1.49 21.64
CA GLU A 174 4.95 1.78 22.68
C GLU A 174 6.39 1.56 22.20
N TYR A 175 6.63 0.51 21.41
CA TYR A 175 7.92 0.27 20.79
C TYR A 175 8.33 1.40 19.84
N ILE A 176 7.40 1.90 19.01
CA ILE A 176 7.64 3.05 18.10
C ILE A 176 8.05 4.32 18.86
N LYS A 177 7.47 4.60 20.03
CA LYS A 177 7.83 5.80 20.83
C LYS A 177 9.31 5.83 21.20
N ASN A 178 9.87 4.65 21.49
CA ASN A 178 11.25 4.49 21.95
C ASN A 178 12.21 4.10 20.81
N MET A 179 11.72 4.00 19.57
CA MET A 179 12.51 3.61 18.41
C MET A 179 13.43 4.75 17.97
N ASN A 180 14.71 4.43 17.73
CA ASN A 180 15.64 5.36 17.11
C ASN A 180 15.36 5.44 15.60
N ILE A 181 15.12 6.65 15.09
CA ILE A 181 14.80 6.92 13.69
C ILE A 181 16.08 7.23 12.92
N GLU A 182 17.01 6.28 12.95
CA GLU A 182 18.31 6.36 12.27
C GLU A 182 18.76 4.96 11.83
N LEU A 183 19.51 4.92 10.72
CA LEU A 183 20.25 3.74 10.26
C LEU A 183 21.69 3.83 10.76
N SER A 184 22.01 3.18 11.88
CA SER A 184 23.37 3.24 12.44
C SER A 184 24.05 1.89 12.67
N GLN A 185 23.29 0.79 12.79
CA GLN A 185 23.88 -0.51 13.19
C GLN A 185 23.71 -1.63 12.16
N ASP A 186 22.81 -1.50 11.19
CA ASP A 186 22.52 -2.58 10.23
C ASP A 186 22.34 -2.09 8.79
N TYR A 187 23.24 -1.21 8.36
CA TYR A 187 23.19 -0.59 7.05
C TYR A 187 23.31 -1.60 5.90
N GLU A 188 24.18 -2.60 6.02
CA GLU A 188 24.40 -3.58 4.96
C GLU A 188 23.18 -4.50 4.77
N ASN A 189 22.52 -4.96 5.83
CA ASN A 189 21.28 -5.71 5.67
C ASN A 189 20.15 -4.83 5.12
N ALA A 190 20.06 -3.56 5.53
CA ALA A 190 19.09 -2.62 4.98
C ALA A 190 19.31 -2.38 3.47
N LYS A 191 20.56 -2.29 3.03
CA LYS A 191 20.94 -2.23 1.62
C LYS A 191 20.51 -3.48 0.86
N GLU A 192 20.80 -4.67 1.38
CA GLU A 192 20.40 -5.92 0.73
C GLU A 192 18.87 -6.04 0.66
N HIS A 193 18.14 -5.61 1.70
CA HIS A 193 16.69 -5.55 1.68
C HIS A 193 16.17 -4.59 0.61
N LEU A 194 16.76 -3.40 0.45
CA LEU A 194 16.40 -2.48 -0.64
C LEU A 194 16.66 -3.13 -2.01
N LYS A 195 17.80 -3.80 -2.18
CA LYS A 195 18.13 -4.50 -3.42
C LYS A 195 17.09 -5.56 -3.77
N ILE A 196 16.74 -6.44 -2.82
CA ILE A 196 15.67 -7.45 -2.99
C ILE A 196 14.32 -6.78 -3.28
N HIS A 197 14.04 -5.63 -2.66
CA HIS A 197 12.81 -4.87 -2.89
C HIS A 197 12.70 -4.36 -4.33
N LEU A 198 13.82 -3.94 -4.92
CA LEU A 198 13.92 -3.34 -6.25
C LEU A 198 14.24 -4.34 -7.37
N ASP A 199 14.77 -5.52 -7.04
CA ASP A 199 15.08 -6.60 -8.00
C ASP A 199 13.90 -7.58 -8.13
N ARG A 200 12.76 -7.05 -8.59
CA ARG A 200 11.56 -7.86 -8.85
C ARG A 200 11.53 -8.36 -10.28
N GLU A 201 11.18 -9.63 -10.43
CA GLU A 201 10.97 -10.26 -11.73
C GLU A 201 9.83 -9.56 -12.49
N LYS A 202 8.69 -9.39 -11.83
CA LYS A 202 7.51 -8.77 -12.42
C LYS A 202 7.51 -7.28 -12.18
N PHE A 203 7.32 -6.51 -13.25
CA PHE A 203 7.35 -5.05 -13.19
C PHE A 203 6.31 -4.46 -12.22
N PHE A 204 5.15 -5.09 -12.06
CA PHE A 204 4.11 -4.60 -11.16
C PHE A 204 4.39 -4.82 -9.68
N ASP A 205 5.38 -5.65 -9.35
CA ASP A 205 5.85 -5.84 -7.97
C ASP A 205 6.89 -4.76 -7.59
N LEU A 206 7.34 -3.94 -8.56
CA LEU A 206 8.26 -2.86 -8.30
C LEU A 206 7.57 -1.71 -7.55
N PRO A 207 8.32 -0.98 -6.71
CA PRO A 207 7.79 0.18 -6.02
C PRO A 207 7.31 1.24 -7.00
N SER A 208 6.04 1.61 -6.90
CA SER A 208 5.41 2.61 -7.75
C SER A 208 5.29 3.94 -7.01
N TYR A 209 5.61 5.04 -7.69
CA TYR A 209 5.64 6.38 -7.13
C TYR A 209 4.95 7.37 -8.08
N VAL A 210 4.17 8.29 -7.51
CA VAL A 210 3.61 9.43 -8.25
C VAL A 210 4.29 10.71 -7.81
N THR A 211 5.00 11.32 -8.77
CA THR A 211 5.78 12.54 -8.53
C THR A 211 4.89 13.76 -8.27
N LYS A 212 5.49 14.86 -7.80
CA LYS A 212 4.81 16.16 -7.65
C LYS A 212 4.17 16.66 -8.94
N ASP A 213 4.79 16.39 -10.09
CA ASP A 213 4.28 16.71 -11.43
C ASP A 213 3.45 15.58 -12.08
N LEU A 214 2.97 14.63 -11.29
CA LEU A 214 2.02 13.58 -11.68
C LEU A 214 2.54 12.55 -12.71
N ARG A 215 3.86 12.40 -12.83
CA ARG A 215 4.48 11.28 -13.53
C ARG A 215 4.36 10.01 -12.68
N TRP A 216 4.37 8.86 -13.35
CA TRP A 216 4.40 7.56 -12.68
C TRP A 216 5.79 6.98 -12.87
N ASP A 217 6.51 6.91 -11.76
CA ASP A 217 7.87 6.43 -11.73
C ASP A 217 7.91 5.09 -10.98
N PHE A 218 8.84 4.24 -11.40
CA PHE A 218 9.15 2.96 -10.82
C PHE A 218 10.65 2.86 -10.60
N PHE A 219 11.06 2.11 -9.58
CA PHE A 219 12.47 1.91 -9.26
C PHE A 219 12.82 0.45 -9.45
N LYS A 220 13.89 0.18 -10.21
CA LYS A 220 14.37 -1.17 -10.46
C LYS A 220 15.87 -1.26 -10.25
N PHE A 221 16.30 -2.29 -9.54
CA PHE A 221 17.70 -2.63 -9.42
C PHE A 221 18.15 -3.43 -10.65
N LYS A 222 19.31 -3.09 -11.21
CA LYS A 222 19.90 -3.79 -12.35
C LYS A 222 21.42 -3.79 -12.25
N THR A 223 21.98 -4.99 -12.13
CA THR A 223 23.43 -5.22 -11.96
C THR A 223 23.95 -4.53 -10.70
N ASP A 224 24.43 -3.28 -10.81
CA ASP A 224 24.96 -2.48 -9.70
C ASP A 224 24.36 -1.06 -9.66
N SER A 225 23.25 -0.85 -10.36
CA SER A 225 22.60 0.46 -10.48
C SER A 225 21.12 0.38 -10.13
N ILE A 226 20.55 1.51 -9.71
CA ILE A 226 19.10 1.69 -9.61
C ILE A 226 18.64 2.57 -10.76
N GLN A 227 17.66 2.08 -11.50
CA GLN A 227 17.00 2.79 -12.59
C GLN A 227 15.68 3.39 -12.11
N ARG A 228 15.49 4.69 -12.34
CA ARG A 228 14.20 5.37 -12.24
C ARG A 228 13.53 5.33 -13.61
N ILE A 229 12.42 4.61 -13.69
CA ILE A 229 11.71 4.28 -14.93
C ILE A 229 10.36 5.01 -14.93
N GLN A 230 10.10 5.81 -15.95
CA GLN A 230 8.78 6.38 -16.19
C GLN A 230 7.88 5.37 -16.90
N MET A 231 6.62 5.28 -16.48
CA MET A 231 5.57 4.61 -17.23
C MET A 231 4.54 5.62 -17.75
N ASN A 232 4.22 5.55 -19.04
CA ASN A 232 3.13 6.33 -19.63
C ASN A 232 1.77 5.58 -19.57
N GLU A 233 0.70 6.18 -20.07
CA GLU A 233 -0.64 5.58 -20.06
C GLU A 233 -0.81 4.34 -20.94
N LYS A 234 0.04 4.18 -21.95
CA LYS A 234 0.04 3.00 -22.82
C LYS A 234 0.78 1.83 -22.18
N GLY A 235 1.54 2.09 -21.12
CA GLY A 235 2.42 1.12 -20.49
C GLY A 235 3.83 1.14 -21.08
N ASP A 236 4.17 2.11 -21.94
CA ASP A 236 5.52 2.24 -22.45
C ASP A 236 6.43 2.73 -21.31
N LEU A 237 7.62 2.13 -21.25
CA LEU A 237 8.62 2.37 -20.21
C LEU A 237 9.79 3.16 -20.78
N GLY A 238 10.23 4.18 -20.04
CA GLY A 238 11.42 4.96 -20.37
C GLY A 238 12.30 5.15 -19.14
N ILE A 239 13.60 4.86 -19.26
CA ILE A 239 14.54 5.15 -18.17
C ILE A 239 14.77 6.67 -18.15
N ILE A 240 14.47 7.30 -17.00
CA ILE A 240 14.69 8.74 -16.79
C ILE A 240 16.12 8.98 -16.33
N LYS A 241 16.55 8.22 -15.32
CA LYS A 241 17.85 8.37 -14.67
C LYS A 241 18.30 7.04 -14.10
N SER A 242 19.61 6.85 -14.02
CA SER A 242 20.25 5.74 -13.31
C SER A 242 21.27 6.33 -12.34
N ILE A 243 21.41 5.72 -11.17
CA ILE A 243 22.48 6.01 -10.21
C ILE A 243 23.16 4.69 -9.84
N ASP A 244 24.46 4.73 -9.55
CA ASP A 244 25.14 3.55 -9.02
C ASP A 244 24.64 3.27 -7.58
N PHE A 245 24.48 2.00 -7.23
CA PHE A 245 23.96 1.62 -5.92
C PHE A 245 24.89 2.07 -4.78
N SER A 246 26.19 2.21 -5.06
CA SER A 246 27.18 2.76 -4.14
C SER A 246 27.02 4.26 -3.88
N GLU A 247 26.28 5.00 -4.72
CA GLU A 247 26.01 6.43 -4.51
C GLU A 247 24.98 6.68 -3.41
N ILE A 248 24.28 5.65 -2.93
CA ILE A 248 23.40 5.79 -1.77
C ILE A 248 24.27 5.97 -0.53
N VAL A 249 24.23 7.19 0.02
CA VAL A 249 24.88 7.58 1.26
C VAL A 249 23.82 7.89 2.29
N ILE A 250 23.99 7.40 3.52
CA ILE A 250 23.10 7.71 4.64
C ILE A 250 23.26 9.19 5.03
N ARG A 251 22.20 9.97 4.76
CA ARG A 251 22.08 11.37 5.14
C ARG A 251 21.41 11.49 6.51
N SER A 252 21.73 12.56 7.22
CA SER A 252 21.04 12.90 8.47
C SER A 252 19.56 13.22 8.19
N ILE A 253 18.71 12.83 9.13
CA ILE A 253 17.26 13.07 9.07
C ILE A 253 16.95 14.20 10.06
N SER A 254 16.30 15.27 9.58
CA SER A 254 15.95 16.39 10.46
C SER A 254 15.01 15.96 11.60
N PRO A 255 15.03 16.61 12.78
CA PRO A 255 14.16 16.23 13.89
C PRO A 255 12.66 16.23 13.55
N ASN A 256 12.20 17.17 12.74
CA ASN A 256 10.81 17.20 12.28
C ASN A 256 10.50 16.03 11.33
N ALA A 257 11.43 15.71 10.42
CA ALA A 257 11.31 14.56 9.53
C ALA A 257 11.25 13.24 10.32
N GLN A 258 12.06 13.09 11.39
CA GLN A 258 11.99 11.93 12.27
C GLN A 258 10.63 11.80 12.97
N ASN A 259 10.03 12.91 13.40
CA ASN A 259 8.68 12.90 13.97
C ASN A 259 7.63 12.46 12.95
N LEU A 260 7.73 12.94 11.71
CA LEU A 260 6.82 12.54 10.63
C LEU A 260 6.96 11.05 10.28
N ILE A 261 8.18 10.50 10.25
CA ILE A 261 8.43 9.06 10.08
C ILE A 261 7.76 8.28 11.22
N ARG A 262 7.93 8.72 12.47
CA ARG A 262 7.32 8.08 13.64
C ARG A 262 5.80 8.06 13.54
N ASP A 263 5.19 9.17 13.13
CA ASP A 263 3.74 9.26 12.95
C ASP A 263 3.24 8.38 11.80
N TYR A 264 4.01 8.24 10.73
CA TYR A 264 3.71 7.27 9.67
C TYR A 264 3.76 5.82 10.18
N LEU A 265 4.81 5.42 10.93
CA LEU A 265 4.89 4.07 11.50
C LEU A 265 3.73 3.77 12.46
N LYS A 266 3.29 4.75 13.26
CA LYS A 266 2.09 4.61 14.10
C LYS A 266 0.86 4.29 13.24
N ARG A 267 0.65 5.05 12.16
CA ARG A 267 -0.46 4.80 11.22
C ARG A 267 -0.39 3.40 10.63
N VAL A 268 0.79 2.93 10.22
CA VAL A 268 0.99 1.57 9.70
C VAL A 268 0.56 0.51 10.73
N VAL A 269 0.97 0.64 11.99
CA VAL A 269 0.63 -0.28 13.08
C VAL A 269 -0.84 -0.19 13.51
N GLU A 270 -1.49 0.96 13.34
CA GLU A 270 -2.91 1.14 13.58
C GLU A 270 -3.79 0.39 12.56
N ARG A 271 -3.24 0.04 11.39
CA ARG A 271 -3.93 -0.78 10.39
C ARG A 271 -4.15 -2.19 10.94
N ASP A 272 -5.41 -2.59 11.03
CA ASP A 272 -5.77 -3.95 11.41
C ASP A 272 -5.07 -4.96 10.49
N LYS A 273 -4.93 -4.65 9.19
CA LYS A 273 -4.20 -5.50 8.21
C LYS A 273 -2.74 -5.74 8.58
N PHE A 274 -2.04 -4.74 9.10
CA PHE A 274 -0.65 -4.91 9.55
C PHE A 274 -0.58 -5.93 10.68
N ILE A 275 -1.48 -5.82 11.65
CA ILE A 275 -1.60 -6.77 12.76
C ILE A 275 -1.92 -8.19 12.26
N CYS A 276 -2.84 -8.33 11.30
CA CYS A 276 -3.13 -9.62 10.66
C CYS A 276 -1.87 -10.26 10.04
N HIS A 277 -1.09 -9.45 9.35
CA HIS A 277 0.13 -9.88 8.69
C HIS A 277 1.17 -10.38 9.70
N GLN A 278 1.26 -9.76 10.88
CA GLN A 278 2.17 -10.24 11.93
C GLN A 278 1.81 -11.63 12.45
N TYR A 279 0.50 -11.93 12.65
CA TYR A 279 0.10 -13.31 12.95
C TYR A 279 0.49 -14.27 11.82
N PHE A 280 0.22 -13.89 10.57
CA PHE A 280 0.56 -14.75 9.43
C PHE A 280 2.07 -15.05 9.35
N ILE A 281 2.92 -14.03 9.47
CA ILE A 281 4.38 -14.20 9.46
C ILE A 281 4.82 -15.07 10.64
N SER A 282 4.45 -14.71 11.86
CA SER A 282 4.87 -15.40 13.08
C SER A 282 4.53 -16.89 13.04
N LYS A 283 3.34 -17.25 12.54
CA LYS A 283 2.94 -18.65 12.34
C LYS A 283 3.84 -19.40 11.36
N ASN A 284 4.26 -18.76 10.26
CA ASN A 284 5.06 -19.39 9.23
C ASN A 284 6.54 -19.54 9.62
N ILE A 285 7.06 -18.65 10.47
CA ILE A 285 8.47 -18.67 10.88
C ILE A 285 8.70 -19.31 12.26
N SER A 286 7.63 -19.75 12.93
CA SER A 286 7.67 -20.36 14.28
C SER A 286 8.41 -19.52 15.33
N GLN A 287 8.34 -18.19 15.23
CA GLN A 287 8.93 -17.27 16.21
C GLN A 287 7.84 -16.63 17.08
N PRO A 288 8.18 -16.21 18.31
CA PRO A 288 7.26 -15.46 19.16
C PRO A 288 6.66 -14.25 18.42
N LEU A 289 5.36 -14.06 18.56
CA LEU A 289 4.57 -13.07 17.85
C LEU A 289 5.08 -11.65 18.09
N ILE A 290 5.41 -11.31 19.34
CA ILE A 290 5.88 -9.96 19.66
C ILE A 290 7.27 -9.68 19.11
N SER A 291 8.19 -10.66 19.22
CA SER A 291 9.56 -10.51 18.74
C SER A 291 9.60 -10.39 17.22
N SER A 292 8.87 -11.25 16.51
CA SER A 292 8.75 -11.18 15.05
C SER A 292 8.12 -9.87 14.59
N ALA A 293 7.10 -9.36 15.29
CA ALA A 293 6.49 -8.07 14.97
C ALA A 293 7.44 -6.88 15.18
N PHE A 294 8.26 -6.89 16.24
CA PHE A 294 9.29 -5.86 16.46
C PHE A 294 10.37 -5.90 15.38
N THR A 295 10.88 -7.10 15.05
CA THR A 295 11.86 -7.28 13.97
C THR A 295 11.30 -6.78 12.65
N TYR A 296 10.07 -7.18 12.28
CA TYR A 296 9.45 -6.74 11.03
C TYR A 296 9.30 -5.21 10.97
N LEU A 297 8.85 -4.59 12.07
CA LEU A 297 8.69 -3.14 12.12
C LEU A 297 10.02 -2.39 12.02
N LYS A 298 11.09 -2.93 12.63
CA LYS A 298 12.44 -2.37 12.49
C LYS A 298 12.94 -2.52 11.06
N SER A 299 12.80 -3.69 10.44
CA SER A 299 13.15 -3.89 9.02
C SER A 299 12.36 -2.98 8.09
N LEU A 300 11.09 -2.69 8.39
CA LEU A 300 10.29 -1.74 7.65
C LEU A 300 10.84 -0.31 7.76
N LEU A 301 11.21 0.12 8.97
CA LEU A 301 11.86 1.43 9.16
C LEU A 301 13.19 1.50 8.39
N ASP A 302 14.01 0.46 8.46
CA ASP A 302 15.32 0.43 7.80
C ASP A 302 15.17 0.50 6.27
N LEU A 303 14.25 -0.27 5.70
CA LEU A 303 13.90 -0.16 4.27
C LEU A 303 13.39 1.25 3.93
N PHE A 304 12.54 1.83 4.78
CA PHE A 304 12.00 3.16 4.54
C PHE A 304 13.09 4.24 4.54
N ILE A 305 14.03 4.19 5.48
CA ILE A 305 15.17 5.12 5.48
C ILE A 305 16.05 4.89 4.24
N MET A 306 16.25 3.65 3.81
CA MET A 306 16.98 3.35 2.57
C MET A 306 16.30 3.93 1.32
N GLU A 307 14.97 3.85 1.24
CA GLU A 307 14.20 4.48 0.16
C GLU A 307 14.31 6.01 0.18
N LEU A 308 14.30 6.65 1.36
CA LEU A 308 14.52 8.09 1.48
C LEU A 308 15.90 8.49 0.97
N ASN A 309 16.95 7.73 1.32
CA ASN A 309 18.30 7.99 0.84
C ASN A 309 18.45 7.71 -0.67
N MET A 310 17.74 6.71 -1.20
CA MET A 310 17.66 6.48 -2.65
C MET A 310 17.02 7.68 -3.36
N LEU A 311 15.85 8.15 -2.90
CA LEU A 311 15.19 9.33 -3.47
C LEU A 311 16.08 10.57 -3.37
N ALA A 312 16.74 10.76 -2.23
CA ALA A 312 17.70 11.84 -2.02
C ALA A 312 18.88 11.77 -3.01
N ALA A 313 19.41 10.58 -3.29
CA ALA A 313 20.53 10.40 -4.22
C ALA A 313 20.15 10.76 -5.67
N PHE A 314 18.93 10.40 -6.11
CA PHE A 314 18.47 10.74 -7.47
C PHE A 314 18.45 12.24 -7.74
N ASP A 315 18.06 13.05 -6.75
CA ASP A 315 17.82 14.49 -6.96
C ASP A 315 18.74 15.38 -6.08
N ASN A 316 19.76 14.78 -5.45
CA ASN A 316 20.68 15.38 -4.48
C ASN A 316 19.98 16.21 -3.38
N LEU A 317 18.98 15.63 -2.73
CA LEU A 317 18.14 16.30 -1.73
C LEU A 317 18.58 16.01 -0.29
N GLU A 318 18.19 16.87 0.63
CA GLU A 318 18.26 16.58 2.07
C GLU A 318 17.03 15.77 2.53
N ILE A 319 17.16 15.05 3.64
CA ILE A 319 16.03 14.31 4.23
C ILE A 319 15.28 15.21 5.21
N ASP A 320 14.41 16.03 4.64
CA ASP A 320 13.47 16.90 5.35
C ASP A 320 12.04 16.32 5.38
N GLU A 321 11.09 17.10 5.91
CA GLU A 321 9.69 16.70 6.01
C GLU A 321 9.05 16.49 4.63
N GLU A 322 9.49 17.24 3.61
CA GLU A 322 8.96 17.12 2.25
C GLU A 322 9.43 15.82 1.59
N LEU A 323 10.72 15.48 1.72
CA LEU A 323 11.22 14.21 1.20
C LEU A 323 10.60 13.02 1.95
N VAL A 324 10.37 13.14 3.26
CA VAL A 324 9.64 12.09 4.01
C VAL A 324 8.24 11.88 3.45
N LYS A 325 7.50 12.94 3.08
CA LYS A 325 6.18 12.78 2.41
C LYS A 325 6.30 12.05 1.08
N GLU A 326 7.32 12.36 0.27
CA GLU A 326 7.58 11.62 -0.98
C GLU A 326 7.89 10.14 -0.72
N GLY A 327 8.70 9.86 0.29
CA GLY A 327 8.99 8.50 0.71
C GLY A 327 7.75 7.75 1.20
N ILE A 328 6.87 8.39 1.97
CA ILE A 328 5.61 7.74 2.39
C ILE A 328 4.77 7.36 1.16
N ILE A 329 4.74 8.22 0.14
CA ILE A 329 3.99 7.92 -1.08
C ILE A 329 4.55 6.71 -1.82
N LEU A 330 5.87 6.59 -1.88
CA LEU A 330 6.57 5.44 -2.45
C LEU A 330 6.30 4.16 -1.62
N MET A 331 6.63 4.20 -0.33
CA MET A 331 6.55 3.05 0.58
C MET A 331 5.13 2.50 0.72
N ASP A 332 4.13 3.37 0.89
CA ASP A 332 2.77 2.90 1.17
C ASP A 332 2.15 2.17 -0.02
N GLY A 333 2.56 2.52 -1.24
CA GLY A 333 2.16 1.80 -2.46
C GLY A 333 2.63 0.34 -2.42
N SER A 334 3.89 0.12 -2.02
CA SER A 334 4.49 -1.20 -1.85
C SER A 334 3.90 -1.98 -0.68
N LEU A 335 3.61 -1.31 0.45
CA LEU A 335 2.97 -1.94 1.61
C LEU A 335 1.55 -2.43 1.30
N VAL A 336 0.77 -1.63 0.58
CA VAL A 336 -0.58 -2.05 0.15
C VAL A 336 -0.52 -3.24 -0.81
N ALA A 337 0.54 -3.38 -1.63
CA ALA A 337 0.69 -4.58 -2.47
C ALA A 337 1.11 -5.83 -1.66
N THR A 338 1.84 -5.66 -0.55
CA THR A 338 2.37 -6.78 0.25
C THR A 338 1.37 -7.28 1.32
N LEU A 339 0.45 -6.42 1.76
CA LEU A 339 -0.56 -6.72 2.76
C LEU A 339 -1.90 -7.23 2.18
N TYR A 340 -2.00 -7.44 0.86
CA TYR A 340 -3.18 -7.89 0.10
C TYR A 340 -2.82 -9.01 -0.86
#